data_AF-A0A640W326-F1
#
_entry.id   AF-A0A640W326-F1
#
_cell.length_a   1.000
_cell.length_b   1.000
_cell.length_c   1.000
_cell.angle_alpha   90.00
_cell.angle_beta   90.00
_cell.angle_gamma   90.00
#
_symmetry.space_group_name_H-M   'P 1'
#
loop_
_entity.id
_entity.type
_entity.pdbx_description
1 polymer ?
#
loop_
_entity_poly.entity_id
_entity_poly.type
_entity_poly.pdbx_seq_one_letter_code
_entity_poly.pdbx_strand_id
1 'polypeptide(L)' 'MMTKEGMRCPECGSKMTKHEFGGRVYYICPKCGKEIVMPLSFL' A
#
# COMPACT_ATOMS: atom_id res chain seq x y z
N MET A 1 2.88 -19.22 -7.23
CA MET A 1 2.12 -18.01 -7.60
C MET A 1 2.03 -17.14 -6.35
N MET A 2 3.03 -16.29 -6.10
CA MET A 2 3.00 -15.41 -4.94
C MET A 2 2.05 -14.26 -5.25
N THR A 3 0.86 -14.33 -4.66
CA THR A 3 -0.14 -13.28 -4.71
C THR A 3 0.49 -12.00 -4.18
N LYS A 4 0.63 -10.98 -5.04
CA LYS A 4 0.72 -9.59 -4.61
C LYS A 4 -0.60 -9.23 -3.92
N GLU A 5 -0.79 -9.69 -2.69
CA GLU A 5 -1.92 -9.32 -1.87
C GLU A 5 -1.80 -7.84 -1.57
N GLY A 6 -2.53 -7.05 -2.37
CA GLY A 6 -2.63 -5.62 -2.19
C GLY A 6 -3.06 -5.33 -0.75
N MET A 7 -2.27 -4.49 -0.08
CA MET A 7 -2.52 -4.03 1.27
C MET A 7 -3.97 -3.56 1.40
N ARG A 8 -4.69 -4.08 2.39
CA ARG A 8 -6.00 -3.56 2.77
C ARG A 8 -5.83 -2.50 3.83
N CYS A 9 -6.62 -1.44 3.74
CA CYS A 9 -6.61 -0.39 4.73
C CYS A 9 -7.04 -0.96 6.08
N PRO A 10 -6.24 -0.80 7.15
CA PRO A 10 -6.58 -1.34 8.47
C PRO A 10 -7.80 -0.67 9.09
N GLU A 11 -8.17 0.52 8.65
CA GLU A 11 -9.29 1.27 9.23
C GLU A 11 -10.63 0.92 8.58
N CYS A 12 -10.63 0.71 7.26
CA CYS A 12 -11.86 0.56 6.51
C CYS A 12 -11.92 -0.67 5.61
N GLY A 13 -10.90 -1.54 5.67
CA GLY A 13 -10.83 -2.81 4.96
C GLY A 13 -10.72 -2.70 3.43
N SER A 14 -10.74 -1.47 2.89
CA SER A 14 -10.73 -1.22 1.46
C SER A 14 -9.35 -1.51 0.86
N LYS A 15 -9.31 -1.98 -0.39
CA LYS A 15 -8.06 -2.26 -1.09
C LYS A 15 -7.29 -0.94 -1.32
N MET A 16 -6.03 -0.90 -0.89
CA MET A 16 -5.18 0.28 -1.08
C MET A 16 -4.49 0.22 -2.44
N THR A 17 -4.25 1.40 -3.00
CA THR A 17 -3.52 1.57 -4.26
C THR A 17 -2.03 1.67 -3.96
N LYS A 18 -1.23 0.84 -4.64
CA LYS A 18 0.24 0.85 -4.52
C LYS A 18 0.84 1.83 -5.52
N HIS A 19 1.70 2.71 -5.06
CA HIS A 19 2.53 3.61 -5.86
C HIS A 19 3.99 3.41 -5.48
N GLU A 20 4.87 3.34 -6.47
CA GLU A 20 6.31 3.14 -6.24
C GLU A 20 7.04 4.37 -6.74
N PHE A 21 7.72 5.09 -5.85
CA PHE A 21 8.41 6.32 -6.19
C PHE A 21 9.66 6.51 -5.33
N GLY A 22 10.80 6.78 -5.98
CA GLY A 22 12.06 7.07 -5.28
C GLY A 22 12.55 5.95 -4.35
N GLY A 23 12.33 4.67 -4.70
CA GLY A 23 12.72 3.54 -3.84
C GLY A 23 11.84 3.35 -2.61
N ARG A 24 10.63 3.94 -2.61
CA ARG A 24 9.62 3.73 -1.57
C ARG A 24 8.31 3.29 -2.20
N VAL A 25 7.56 2.49 -1.46
CA VAL A 25 6.22 2.05 -1.80
C VAL A 25 5.23 2.82 -0.93
N TYR A 26 4.30 3.51 -1.58
CA TYR A 26 3.20 4.21 -0.95
C TYR A 26 1.92 3.42 -1.19
N TYR A 27 1.22 3.07 -0.13
CA TYR A 27 -0.11 2.50 -0.17
C TYR A 27 -1.10 3.57 0.25
N ILE A 28 -2.00 3.96 -0.64
CA ILE A 28 -2.99 5.00 -0.38
C ILE A 28 -4.38 4.38 -0.41
N CYS A 29 -5.16 4.61 0.65
CA CYS A 29 -6.55 4.18 0.71
C CYS A 29 -7.46 5.23 0.04
N PRO A 30 -8.16 4.88 -1.06
CA PRO A 30 -9.02 5.84 -1.77
C PRO A 30 -10.29 6.22 -0.99
N LYS A 31 -10.67 5.42 0.02
CA LYS A 31 -11.90 5.63 0.80
C LYS A 31 -11.69 6.52 2.01
N CYS A 32 -10.55 6.34 2.67
CA CYS A 32 -10.28 6.89 4.00
C CYS A 32 -9.13 7.91 3.97
N GLY A 33 -8.39 7.99 2.85
CA GLY A 33 -7.23 8.87 2.69
C GLY A 33 -5.98 8.38 3.41
N LYS A 34 -6.05 7.26 4.17
CA LYS A 34 -4.91 6.70 4.89
C LYS A 34 -3.76 6.35 3.95
N GLU A 35 -2.57 6.79 4.30
CA GLU A 35 -1.33 6.48 3.60
C GLU A 35 -0.41 5.61 4.46
N ILE A 36 0.22 4.61 3.85
CA ILE A 36 1.22 3.74 4.47
C ILE A 36 2.44 3.72 3.56
N VAL A 37 3.59 4.11 4.10
CA VAL A 37 4.84 4.17 3.33
C VAL A 37 5.78 3.07 3.80
N MET A 38 6.28 2.27 2.87
CA MET A 38 7.27 1.24 3.13
C MET A 38 8.52 1.47 2.28
N PRO A 39 9.73 1.28 2.83
CA PRO A 39 10.96 1.26 2.03
C PRO A 39 10.94 0.06 1.08
N LEU A 40 11.29 0.26 -0.19
CA LEU A 40 11.40 -0.82 -1.19
C LEU A 40 12.52 -1.83 -0.81
N SER A 41 13.44 -1.44 0.07
CA SER A 41 14.58 -2.22 0.52
C SER A 41 14.21 -3.48 1.33
N PHE A 42 12.97 -3.58 1.81
CA PHE A 42 12.48 -4.66 2.68
C PHE A 42 11.45 -5.59 2.00
N LEU A 43 11.29 -5.46 0.68
CA LEU A 43 10.28 -6.16 -0.13
C LEU A 43 10.96 -7.01 -1.20
#